data_AF-A0A7D5T0E9-F1
#
_entry.id   AF-A0A7D5T0E9-F1
#
_cell.length_a   1.000
_cell.length_b   1.000
_cell.length_c   1.000
_cell.angle_alpha   90.00
_cell.angle_beta   90.00
_cell.angle_gamma   90.00
#
_symmetry.space_group_name_H-M   'P 1'
#
loop_
_entity.id
_entity.type
_entity.pdbx_description
1 polymer ?
#
loop_
_entity_poly.entity_id
_entity_poly.type
_entity_poly.pdbx_seq_one_letter_code
_entity_poly.pdbx_strand_id
1 'polypeptide(L)'
;MTRYMQNKPSICVIGLGYIGLPTALLFANNGFNVSGCDINQNIVNLINSKKPPFNEEELLERLENAIDSGKLRAYTYPMASDVYIITVQTPYKEEICNAELGFLNNAVESIKPILKDGDLVIVESTIPPGTTLGPVCDALASIRNEKKIFIAHVPEHALVGKLFFELINNSRLIGGVDPESTDRAADLYSKVVKGKLIKTDATTAELVKIMENTYRDVNIALANELAKYAESIGVNIWEAIDAANKHPRVNIHRPGPGVGGECIAVDPLFLLNNDKVDMPLVRAARSVNDSMPQFVVNKIEKILSKSGQKQPMIALLGLSFKANVSDSRNSPSKDICHILDQKGIRYKAYDPHAAKGTVNNQVDNLMDALKGADLAVVLVDHDDFLRMCPKTIKGFMRTPVIFDTKNCLDHSEYRHAGFKTCLLGYKCN
;
A
#
# COMPACT_ATOMS: atom_id res chain seq x y z
N MET A 1 11.49 -28.95 27.12
CA MET A 1 11.67 -27.51 26.87
C MET A 1 12.41 -27.35 25.55
N THR A 2 11.79 -26.75 24.54
CA THR A 2 12.38 -26.53 23.21
C THR A 2 13.58 -25.59 23.29
N ARG A 3 14.59 -25.83 22.44
CA ARG A 3 15.85 -25.05 22.30
C ARG A 3 15.62 -23.52 22.23
N TYR A 4 14.43 -23.09 21.77
CA TYR A 4 13.96 -21.72 21.65
C TYR A 4 13.71 -20.98 22.99
N MET A 5 13.53 -21.69 24.11
CA MET A 5 13.18 -21.05 25.39
C MET A 5 14.38 -20.54 26.20
N GLN A 6 15.60 -21.01 25.94
CA GLN A 6 16.78 -20.65 26.75
C GLN A 6 17.77 -19.71 26.04
N ASN A 7 17.81 -19.68 24.70
CA ASN A 7 18.68 -18.80 23.92
C ASN A 7 17.90 -18.13 22.77
N LYS A 8 18.25 -16.87 22.45
CA LYS A 8 17.70 -16.18 21.27
C LYS A 8 18.17 -16.89 20.00
N PRO A 9 17.28 -17.45 19.15
CA PRO A 9 17.66 -18.08 17.89
C PRO A 9 18.35 -17.10 16.94
N SER A 10 19.20 -17.60 16.04
CA SER A 10 19.66 -16.79 14.91
C SER A 10 18.56 -16.67 13.84
N ILE A 11 18.52 -15.53 13.16
CA ILE A 11 17.46 -15.20 12.20
C ILE A 11 18.09 -14.81 10.86
N CYS A 12 17.61 -15.38 9.76
CA CYS A 12 17.88 -14.93 8.40
C CYS A 12 16.63 -14.25 7.85
N VAL A 13 16.70 -12.97 7.47
CA VAL A 13 15.59 -12.25 6.82
C VAL A 13 15.87 -12.15 5.32
N ILE A 14 14.96 -12.63 4.48
CA ILE A 14 15.10 -12.71 3.02
C ILE A 14 14.21 -11.67 2.35
N GLY A 15 14.84 -10.67 1.72
CA GLY A 15 14.25 -9.48 1.13
C GLY A 15 14.35 -8.29 2.07
N LEU A 16 15.29 -7.37 1.85
CA LEU A 16 15.57 -6.21 2.73
C LEU A 16 14.93 -4.93 2.22
N GLY A 17 13.72 -5.07 1.67
CA GLY A 17 12.87 -3.97 1.25
C GLY A 17 12.17 -3.29 2.43
N TYR A 18 11.06 -2.63 2.12
CA TYR A 18 10.30 -1.80 3.05
C TYR A 18 9.79 -2.55 4.29
N ILE A 19 9.54 -3.86 4.19
CA ILE A 19 9.12 -4.69 5.34
C ILE A 19 10.32 -5.38 5.98
N GLY A 20 11.12 -6.11 5.19
CA GLY A 20 12.13 -7.00 5.76
C GLY A 20 13.31 -6.31 6.45
N LEU A 21 13.76 -5.14 5.99
CA LEU A 21 14.81 -4.41 6.72
C LEU A 21 14.30 -3.97 8.11
N PRO A 22 13.13 -3.32 8.23
CA PRO A 22 12.52 -3.01 9.53
C PRO A 22 12.28 -4.23 10.42
N THR A 23 11.81 -5.36 9.87
CA THR A 23 11.72 -6.63 10.61
C THR A 23 13.09 -7.10 11.11
N ALA A 24 14.13 -7.07 10.27
CA ALA A 24 15.50 -7.42 10.65
C ALA A 24 16.04 -6.52 11.78
N LEU A 25 15.80 -5.21 11.68
CA LEU A 25 16.21 -4.22 12.69
C LEU A 25 15.44 -4.39 14.00
N LEU A 26 14.16 -4.74 13.94
CA LEU A 26 13.35 -5.01 15.12
C LEU A 26 13.95 -6.15 15.95
N PHE A 27 14.31 -7.26 15.31
CA PHE A 27 14.96 -8.38 16.01
C PHE A 27 16.40 -8.06 16.43
N ALA A 28 17.21 -7.45 15.56
CA ALA A 28 18.62 -7.14 15.85
C ALA A 28 18.76 -6.20 17.06
N ASN A 29 17.95 -5.13 17.11
CA ASN A 29 17.95 -4.19 18.24
C ASN A 29 17.35 -4.79 19.53
N ASN A 30 16.61 -5.89 19.42
CA ASN A 30 16.22 -6.71 20.56
C ASN A 30 17.24 -7.84 20.86
N GLY A 31 18.47 -7.75 20.35
CA GLY A 31 19.61 -8.58 20.72
C GLY A 31 19.70 -9.94 20.03
N PHE A 32 18.87 -10.20 19.02
CA PHE A 32 18.99 -11.40 18.17
C PHE A 32 20.16 -11.25 17.20
N ASN A 33 20.77 -12.37 16.81
CA ASN A 33 21.77 -12.35 15.74
C ASN A 33 21.03 -12.49 14.40
N VAL A 34 21.06 -11.44 13.59
CA VAL A 34 20.28 -11.34 12.35
C VAL A 34 21.21 -11.25 11.15
N SER A 35 20.98 -12.12 10.15
CA SER A 35 21.55 -12.01 8.82
C SER A 35 20.48 -11.52 7.87
N GLY A 36 20.67 -10.35 7.26
CA GLY A 36 19.81 -9.88 6.18
C GLY A 36 20.28 -10.43 4.83
N CYS A 37 19.36 -10.85 3.97
CA CYS A 37 19.65 -11.32 2.62
C CYS A 37 18.84 -10.53 1.60
N ASP A 38 19.50 -9.94 0.60
CA ASP A 38 18.84 -9.33 -0.56
C ASP A 38 19.63 -9.60 -1.84
N ILE A 39 18.95 -9.95 -2.94
CA ILE A 39 19.61 -10.21 -4.23
C ILE A 39 20.27 -8.95 -4.81
N ASN A 40 19.84 -7.77 -4.38
CA ASN A 40 20.38 -6.50 -4.84
C ASN A 40 21.64 -6.11 -4.04
N GLN A 41 22.81 -6.26 -4.68
CA GLN A 41 24.10 -5.89 -4.10
C GLN A 41 24.15 -4.43 -3.60
N ASN A 42 23.43 -3.51 -4.25
CA ASN A 42 23.40 -2.11 -3.82
C ASN A 42 22.69 -1.95 -2.46
N ILE A 43 21.58 -2.67 -2.24
CA ILE A 43 20.86 -2.67 -0.95
C ILE A 43 21.79 -3.21 0.15
N VAL A 44 22.45 -4.34 -0.12
CA VAL A 44 23.41 -4.95 0.81
C VAL A 44 24.55 -3.99 1.17
N ASN A 45 25.12 -3.31 0.18
CA ASN A 45 26.20 -2.35 0.40
C ASN A 45 25.75 -1.13 1.21
N LEU A 46 24.56 -0.60 0.93
CA LEU A 46 23.97 0.51 1.67
C LEU A 46 23.78 0.14 3.15
N ILE A 47 23.13 -0.99 3.42
CA ILE A 47 22.86 -1.47 4.79
C ILE A 47 24.16 -1.68 5.57
N ASN A 48 25.13 -2.39 5.00
CA ASN A 48 26.43 -2.64 5.65
C ASN A 48 27.26 -1.37 5.84
N SER A 49 26.99 -0.32 5.05
CA SER A 49 27.60 1.01 5.20
C SER A 49 26.76 1.95 6.08
N LYS A 50 25.77 1.42 6.81
CA LYS A 50 24.83 2.17 7.67
C LYS A 50 24.04 3.26 6.95
N LYS A 51 23.77 3.06 5.66
CA LYS A 51 22.95 3.96 4.85
C LYS A 51 21.59 3.30 4.61
N PRO A 52 20.48 3.94 5.00
CA PRO A 52 19.16 3.38 4.75
C PRO A 52 18.83 3.43 3.25
N PRO A 53 18.24 2.36 2.67
CA PRO A 53 17.89 2.32 1.26
C PRO A 53 16.61 3.10 0.90
N PHE A 54 15.85 3.55 1.91
CA PHE A 54 14.65 4.36 1.78
C PHE A 54 14.48 5.27 3.00
N ASN A 55 13.56 6.23 2.93
CA ASN A 55 13.26 7.15 4.03
C ASN A 55 12.11 6.61 4.89
N GLU A 56 12.35 6.48 6.19
CA GLU A 56 11.34 6.14 7.20
C GLU A 56 11.83 6.70 8.55
N GLU A 57 10.90 7.11 9.42
CA GLU A 57 11.25 7.61 10.75
C GLU A 57 12.01 6.54 11.55
N GLU A 58 12.99 6.94 12.35
CA GLU A 58 13.86 6.06 13.18
C GLU A 58 14.74 5.04 12.41
N LEU A 59 14.64 4.93 11.09
CA LEU A 59 15.32 3.87 10.33
C LEU A 59 16.84 3.97 10.40
N LEU A 60 17.39 5.18 10.24
CA LEU A 60 18.84 5.41 10.30
C LEU A 60 19.41 5.03 11.68
N GLU A 61 18.83 5.58 12.75
CA GLU A 61 19.27 5.32 14.13
C GLU A 61 19.20 3.82 14.46
N ARG A 62 18.09 3.16 14.11
CA ARG A 62 17.92 1.71 14.34
C ARG A 62 18.91 0.88 13.53
N LEU A 63 19.24 1.30 12.31
CA LEU A 63 20.24 0.65 11.46
C LEU A 63 21.65 0.77 12.05
N GLU A 64 22.04 1.98 12.44
CA GLU A 64 23.35 2.23 13.07
C GLU A 64 23.53 1.36 14.32
N ASN A 65 22.54 1.37 15.23
CA ASN A 65 22.54 0.56 16.45
C ASN A 65 22.66 -0.95 16.17
N ALA A 66 21.94 -1.47 15.17
CA ALA A 66 21.95 -2.88 14.83
C ALA A 66 23.30 -3.33 14.23
N ILE A 67 23.93 -2.49 13.40
CA ILE A 67 25.25 -2.77 12.81
C ILE A 67 26.35 -2.61 13.86
N ASP A 68 26.33 -1.56 14.67
CA ASP A 68 27.36 -1.28 15.69
C ASP A 68 27.39 -2.31 16.81
N SER A 69 26.21 -2.82 17.20
CA SER A 69 26.13 -3.94 18.14
C SER A 69 26.60 -5.29 17.56
N GLY A 70 26.90 -5.34 16.25
CA GLY A 70 27.25 -6.57 15.54
C GLY A 70 26.08 -7.54 15.40
N LYS A 71 24.84 -7.07 15.61
CA LYS A 71 23.62 -7.90 15.61
C LYS A 71 22.96 -8.02 14.24
N LEU A 72 23.31 -7.15 13.30
CA LEU A 72 22.87 -7.24 11.91
C LEU A 72 24.08 -7.28 10.97
N ARG A 73 24.01 -8.12 9.94
CA ARG A 73 24.86 -8.05 8.75
C ARG A 73 24.07 -8.45 7.51
N ALA A 74 24.26 -7.71 6.40
CA ALA A 74 23.59 -8.00 5.14
C ALA A 74 24.48 -8.80 4.17
N TYR A 75 23.86 -9.68 3.40
CA TYR A 75 24.46 -10.59 2.43
C TYR A 75 23.61 -10.67 1.16
N THR A 76 24.22 -11.13 0.05
CA THR A 76 23.49 -11.40 -1.20
C THR A 76 22.97 -12.82 -1.33
N TYR A 77 23.18 -13.64 -0.29
CA TYR A 77 22.73 -15.02 -0.22
C TYR A 77 22.26 -15.35 1.21
N PRO A 78 21.34 -16.30 1.38
CA PRO A 78 20.85 -16.68 2.70
C PRO A 78 21.94 -17.29 3.57
N MET A 79 21.91 -16.98 4.87
CA MET A 79 22.83 -17.52 5.87
C MET A 79 22.11 -18.56 6.74
N ALA A 80 22.77 -19.69 6.99
CA ALA A 80 22.24 -20.74 7.85
C ALA A 80 21.87 -20.19 9.24
N SER A 81 20.60 -20.34 9.61
CA SER A 81 19.98 -19.77 10.82
C SER A 81 18.97 -20.73 11.42
N ASP A 82 18.54 -20.49 12.66
CA ASP A 82 17.46 -21.28 13.27
C ASP A 82 16.07 -20.84 12.74
N VAL A 83 15.93 -19.56 12.34
CA VAL A 83 14.69 -18.97 11.78
C VAL A 83 14.98 -18.30 10.45
N TYR A 84 14.07 -18.46 9.48
CA TYR A 84 14.09 -17.79 8.18
C TYR A 84 12.79 -17.01 7.99
N ILE A 85 12.87 -15.69 7.81
CA ILE A 85 11.71 -14.81 7.60
C ILE A 85 11.75 -14.31 6.15
N ILE A 86 10.74 -14.62 5.35
CA ILE A 86 10.66 -14.29 3.93
C ILE A 86 9.72 -13.10 3.73
N THR A 87 10.28 -12.01 3.20
CA THR A 87 9.63 -10.69 3.00
C THR A 87 9.84 -10.17 1.57
N VAL A 88 9.80 -11.09 0.59
CA VAL A 88 9.97 -10.76 -0.83
C VAL A 88 8.67 -10.29 -1.47
N GLN A 89 8.76 -9.58 -2.59
CA GLN A 89 7.60 -9.11 -3.33
C GLN A 89 6.80 -10.25 -3.97
N THR A 90 5.48 -10.09 -4.03
CA THR A 90 4.51 -11.00 -4.64
C THR A 90 3.61 -10.19 -5.58
N PRO A 91 4.18 -9.57 -6.63
CA PRO A 91 3.48 -8.60 -7.45
C PRO A 91 2.31 -9.28 -8.16
N TYR A 92 1.22 -8.55 -8.36
CA TYR A 92 0.13 -9.04 -9.19
C TYR A 92 0.50 -8.97 -10.67
N LYS A 93 0.11 -10.01 -11.41
CA LYS A 93 0.22 -10.09 -12.86
C LYS A 93 -1.16 -10.21 -13.48
N GLU A 94 -1.48 -9.25 -14.33
CA GLU A 94 -2.77 -9.19 -15.03
C GLU A 94 -2.96 -10.42 -15.94
N GLU A 95 -1.89 -10.93 -16.55
CA GLU A 95 -1.96 -12.07 -17.48
C GLU A 95 -2.41 -13.37 -16.81
N ILE A 96 -2.11 -13.53 -15.52
CA ILE A 96 -2.52 -14.70 -14.72
C ILE A 96 -3.60 -14.36 -13.70
N CYS A 97 -4.09 -13.11 -13.71
CA CYS A 97 -5.03 -12.56 -12.75
C CYS A 97 -4.69 -12.86 -11.27
N ASN A 98 -3.40 -12.98 -10.91
CA ASN A 98 -2.98 -13.45 -9.59
C ASN A 98 -1.61 -12.95 -9.16
N ALA A 99 -1.22 -13.24 -7.93
CA ALA A 99 0.13 -13.01 -7.43
C ALA A 99 1.16 -13.85 -8.21
N GLU A 100 2.21 -13.19 -8.68
CA GLU A 100 3.41 -13.87 -9.16
C GLU A 100 4.22 -14.36 -7.96
N LEU A 101 4.28 -15.67 -7.79
CA LEU A 101 5.02 -16.31 -6.69
C LEU A 101 6.50 -16.58 -7.02
N GLY A 102 7.02 -16.13 -8.17
CA GLY A 102 8.38 -16.41 -8.61
C GLY A 102 9.46 -16.01 -7.60
N PHE A 103 9.36 -14.81 -7.02
CA PHE A 103 10.30 -14.35 -5.99
C PHE A 103 10.18 -15.17 -4.69
N LEU A 104 8.95 -15.51 -4.28
CA LEU A 104 8.70 -16.34 -3.10
C LEU A 104 9.28 -17.75 -3.28
N ASN A 105 9.00 -18.39 -4.42
CA ASN A 105 9.51 -19.72 -4.73
C ASN A 105 11.04 -19.74 -4.77
N ASN A 106 11.66 -18.73 -5.38
CA ASN A 106 13.12 -18.59 -5.39
C ASN A 106 13.69 -18.39 -3.97
N ALA A 107 13.03 -17.61 -3.12
CA ALA A 107 13.44 -17.43 -1.73
C ALA A 107 13.38 -18.75 -0.95
N VAL A 108 12.27 -19.50 -1.09
CA VAL A 108 12.09 -20.81 -0.43
C VAL A 108 13.13 -21.83 -0.93
N GLU A 109 13.35 -21.94 -2.24
CA GLU A 109 14.36 -22.84 -2.80
C GLU A 109 15.79 -22.44 -2.38
N SER A 110 16.07 -21.15 -2.21
CA SER A 110 17.40 -20.69 -1.78
C SER A 110 17.77 -21.09 -0.35
N ILE A 111 16.79 -21.25 0.55
CA ILE A 111 17.03 -21.68 1.94
C ILE A 111 16.97 -23.20 2.11
N LYS A 112 16.29 -23.91 1.20
CA LYS A 112 16.13 -25.37 1.24
C LYS A 112 17.43 -26.17 1.50
N PRO A 113 18.58 -25.90 0.85
CA PRO A 113 19.81 -26.68 1.08
C PRO A 113 20.46 -26.43 2.45
N ILE A 114 20.12 -25.34 3.14
CA ILE A 114 20.72 -24.96 4.43
C ILE A 114 19.82 -25.25 5.64
N LEU A 115 18.56 -25.65 5.40
CA LEU A 115 17.60 -26.01 6.46
C LEU A 115 18.06 -27.23 7.27
N LYS A 116 17.91 -27.12 8.60
CA LYS A 116 18.22 -28.15 9.60
C LYS A 116 16.96 -28.56 10.36
N ASP A 117 17.04 -29.71 11.01
CA ASP A 117 15.97 -30.21 11.86
C ASP A 117 15.66 -29.22 12.99
N GLY A 118 14.39 -28.83 13.12
CA GLY A 118 13.91 -27.88 14.10
C GLY A 118 13.88 -26.41 13.67
N ASP A 119 14.32 -26.10 12.45
CA ASP A 119 14.29 -24.74 11.90
C ASP A 119 12.84 -24.27 11.65
N LEU A 120 12.63 -22.95 11.73
CA LEU A 120 11.35 -22.30 11.48
C LEU A 120 11.42 -21.39 10.25
N VAL A 121 10.50 -21.59 9.30
CA VAL A 121 10.31 -20.73 8.13
C VAL A 121 9.03 -19.92 8.31
N ILE A 122 9.14 -18.60 8.22
CA ILE A 122 8.03 -17.66 8.31
C ILE A 122 7.91 -16.91 6.99
N VAL A 123 6.71 -16.87 6.42
CA VAL A 123 6.39 -16.02 5.27
C VAL A 123 5.62 -14.81 5.76
N GLU A 124 6.18 -13.61 5.64
CA GLU A 124 5.51 -12.33 5.93
C GLU A 124 4.94 -11.66 4.67
N SER A 125 5.43 -12.06 3.48
CA SER A 125 4.90 -11.60 2.20
C SER A 125 3.38 -11.80 2.10
N THR A 126 2.65 -10.81 1.58
CA THR A 126 1.24 -10.98 1.24
C THR A 126 1.09 -12.04 0.15
N ILE A 127 0.31 -13.08 0.40
CA ILE A 127 0.15 -14.22 -0.51
C ILE A 127 -1.32 -14.62 -0.61
N PRO A 128 -1.77 -15.20 -1.75
CA PRO A 128 -3.10 -15.76 -1.88
C PRO A 128 -3.36 -16.88 -0.85
N PRO A 129 -4.59 -17.06 -0.36
CA PRO A 129 -4.93 -18.14 0.58
C PRO A 129 -4.63 -19.53 -0.01
N GLY A 130 -3.98 -20.38 0.78
CA GLY A 130 -3.49 -21.70 0.43
C GLY A 130 -2.02 -21.74 -0.01
N THR A 131 -1.34 -20.59 -0.12
CA THR A 131 0.05 -20.54 -0.64
C THR A 131 1.04 -21.22 0.30
N THR A 132 0.88 -21.05 1.62
CA THR A 132 1.77 -21.64 2.62
C THR A 132 1.65 -23.15 2.67
N LEU A 133 0.42 -23.70 2.62
CA LEU A 133 0.19 -25.14 2.63
C LEU A 133 0.42 -25.82 1.27
N GLY A 134 0.32 -25.07 0.17
CA GLY A 134 0.64 -25.55 -1.17
C GLY A 134 2.08 -25.20 -1.56
N PRO A 135 2.30 -24.22 -2.47
CA PRO A 135 3.62 -23.89 -3.04
C PRO A 135 4.80 -23.89 -2.07
N VAL A 136 4.67 -23.30 -0.88
CA VAL A 136 5.76 -23.23 0.10
C VAL A 136 6.07 -24.60 0.72
N CYS A 137 5.04 -25.33 1.16
CA CYS A 137 5.19 -26.68 1.69
C CYS A 137 5.67 -27.67 0.63
N ASP A 138 5.18 -27.55 -0.60
CA ASP A 138 5.54 -28.40 -1.73
C ASP A 138 7.01 -28.21 -2.11
N ALA A 139 7.49 -26.97 -2.18
CA ALA A 139 8.91 -26.65 -2.42
C ALA A 139 9.83 -27.26 -1.34
N LEU A 140 9.35 -27.35 -0.11
CA LEU A 140 10.10 -27.93 1.02
C LEU A 140 9.79 -29.40 1.30
N ALA A 141 8.92 -30.06 0.52
CA ALA A 141 8.40 -31.40 0.83
C ALA A 141 9.51 -32.44 0.99
N SER A 142 10.53 -32.42 0.12
CA SER A 142 11.65 -33.36 0.19
C SER A 142 12.42 -33.26 1.51
N ILE A 143 12.63 -32.03 2.01
CA ILE A 143 13.32 -31.80 3.28
C ILE A 143 12.42 -32.12 4.47
N ARG A 144 11.12 -31.82 4.38
CA ARG A 144 10.14 -32.08 5.43
C ARG A 144 9.87 -33.56 5.69
N ASN A 145 10.11 -34.41 4.69
CA ASN A 145 10.02 -35.87 4.84
C ASN A 145 11.17 -36.43 5.70
N GLU A 146 12.31 -35.74 5.74
CA GLU A 146 13.50 -36.17 6.47
C GLU A 146 13.71 -35.42 7.79
N LYS A 147 13.22 -34.17 7.87
CA LYS A 147 13.47 -33.24 8.96
C LYS A 147 12.17 -32.57 9.40
N LYS A 148 12.06 -32.28 10.69
CA LYS A 148 10.98 -31.50 11.25
C LYS A 148 11.22 -30.00 11.02
N ILE A 149 10.68 -29.49 9.92
CA ILE A 149 10.69 -28.05 9.59
C ILE A 149 9.33 -27.44 9.94
N PHE A 150 9.36 -26.37 10.71
CA PHE A 150 8.17 -25.60 11.08
C PHE A 150 7.91 -24.50 10.05
N ILE A 151 6.64 -24.27 9.70
CA ILE A 151 6.27 -23.28 8.70
C ILE A 151 5.09 -22.46 9.21
N ALA A 152 5.18 -21.13 9.10
CA ALA A 152 4.10 -20.22 9.45
C ALA A 152 3.97 -19.08 8.45
N HIS A 153 2.77 -18.54 8.34
CA HIS A 153 2.48 -17.25 7.74
C HIS A 153 2.19 -16.23 8.84
N VAL A 154 2.88 -15.09 8.80
CA VAL A 154 2.72 -14.00 9.75
C VAL A 154 2.59 -12.71 8.94
N PRO A 155 1.37 -12.36 8.49
CA PRO A 155 1.20 -11.18 7.64
C PRO A 155 1.58 -9.90 8.39
N GLU A 156 2.22 -8.98 7.69
CA GLU A 156 2.60 -7.68 8.25
C GLU A 156 1.53 -6.60 8.01
N HIS A 157 1.45 -5.64 8.94
CA HIS A 157 0.63 -4.44 8.85
C HIS A 157 1.54 -3.23 9.06
N ALA A 158 1.90 -2.62 7.94
CA ALA A 158 2.82 -1.49 7.89
C ALA A 158 2.13 -0.23 7.38
N LEU A 159 2.26 0.85 8.16
CA LEU A 159 1.87 2.20 7.80
C LEU A 159 3.09 3.06 7.58
N VAL A 160 3.15 3.68 6.40
CA VAL A 160 4.19 4.63 6.04
C VAL A 160 4.24 5.80 7.02
N GLY A 161 5.44 6.09 7.54
CA GLY A 161 5.71 7.12 8.52
C GLY A 161 5.49 6.69 9.98
N LYS A 162 5.04 5.47 10.25
CA LYS A 162 4.87 4.91 11.61
C LYS A 162 5.29 3.44 11.69
N LEU A 163 6.20 3.04 10.83
CA LEU A 163 6.48 1.63 10.57
C LEU A 163 6.91 0.86 11.83
N PHE A 164 7.92 1.36 12.55
CA PHE A 164 8.41 0.70 13.77
C PHE A 164 7.37 0.70 14.89
N PHE A 165 6.60 1.78 15.02
CA PHE A 165 5.51 1.85 15.99
C PHE A 165 4.48 0.74 15.73
N GLU A 166 4.06 0.55 14.48
CA GLU A 166 3.10 -0.49 14.12
C GLU A 166 3.68 -1.90 14.26
N LEU A 167 4.92 -2.11 13.82
CA LEU A 167 5.62 -3.39 13.98
C LEU A 167 5.66 -3.86 15.45
N ILE A 168 5.84 -2.91 16.38
CA ILE A 168 5.93 -3.19 17.81
C ILE A 168 4.55 -3.31 18.46
N ASN A 169 3.61 -2.40 18.17
CA ASN A 169 2.40 -2.25 18.98
C ASN A 169 1.16 -2.93 18.38
N ASN A 170 1.12 -3.20 17.07
CA ASN A 170 -0.03 -3.83 16.46
C ASN A 170 -0.18 -5.29 16.92
N SER A 171 -1.43 -5.74 16.98
CA SER A 171 -1.70 -7.17 17.17
C SER A 171 -1.15 -7.94 15.98
N ARG A 172 -0.58 -9.11 16.22
CA ARG A 172 0.06 -9.93 15.19
C ARG A 172 -0.72 -11.22 15.00
N LEU A 173 -1.19 -11.46 13.77
CA LEU A 173 -1.82 -12.71 13.40
C LEU A 173 -0.73 -13.73 13.03
N ILE A 174 -0.82 -14.93 13.58
CA ILE A 174 0.21 -15.96 13.44
C ILE A 174 -0.47 -17.27 13.06
N GLY A 175 -0.23 -17.71 11.82
CA GLY A 175 -0.82 -18.90 11.26
C GLY A 175 0.21 -19.97 10.92
N GLY A 176 0.31 -21.04 11.70
CA GLY A 176 1.19 -22.17 11.37
C GLY A 176 0.54 -23.19 10.45
N VAL A 177 1.34 -24.02 9.78
CA VAL A 177 0.84 -25.21 9.07
C VAL A 177 0.35 -26.30 10.03
N ASP A 178 0.77 -26.21 11.28
CA ASP A 178 0.31 -27.01 12.42
C ASP A 178 0.39 -26.17 13.72
N PRO A 179 -0.19 -26.65 14.85
CA PRO A 179 -0.15 -25.92 16.12
C PRO A 179 1.27 -25.66 16.64
N GLU A 180 2.22 -26.57 16.44
CA GLU A 180 3.60 -26.40 16.94
C GLU A 180 4.34 -25.31 16.17
N SER A 181 4.14 -25.21 14.86
CA SER A 181 4.65 -24.12 14.01
C SER A 181 4.08 -22.78 14.46
N THR A 182 2.78 -22.75 14.77
CA THR A 182 2.09 -21.56 15.28
C THR A 182 2.68 -21.10 16.61
N ASP A 183 2.86 -22.04 17.55
CA ASP A 183 3.41 -21.75 18.87
C ASP A 183 4.85 -21.24 18.78
N ARG A 184 5.69 -21.84 17.94
CA ARG A 184 7.08 -21.39 17.74
C ARG A 184 7.18 -20.00 17.13
N ALA A 185 6.36 -19.72 16.11
CA ALA A 185 6.29 -18.37 15.55
C ALA A 185 5.79 -17.36 16.60
N ALA A 186 4.75 -17.69 17.35
CA ALA A 186 4.26 -16.82 18.42
C ALA A 186 5.29 -16.58 19.52
N ASP A 187 6.03 -17.60 19.93
CA ASP A 187 7.10 -17.47 20.91
C ASP A 187 8.20 -16.52 20.41
N LEU A 188 8.56 -16.59 19.13
CA LEU A 188 9.51 -15.67 18.50
C LEU A 188 9.01 -14.22 18.53
N TYR A 189 7.82 -13.97 17.99
CA TYR A 189 7.27 -12.60 17.91
C TYR A 189 6.93 -12.02 19.29
N SER A 190 6.65 -12.85 20.32
CA SER A 190 6.43 -12.38 21.69
C SER A 190 7.61 -11.63 22.29
N LYS A 191 8.81 -11.79 21.72
CA LYS A 191 10.02 -11.11 22.18
C LYS A 191 10.15 -9.68 21.67
N VAL A 192 9.40 -9.30 20.62
CA VAL A 192 9.54 -8.01 19.94
C VAL A 192 8.22 -7.28 19.73
N VAL A 193 7.09 -7.98 19.78
CA VAL A 193 5.73 -7.42 19.64
C VAL A 193 5.10 -7.25 21.03
N LYS A 194 4.55 -6.05 21.29
CA LYS A 194 3.76 -5.71 22.48
C LYS A 194 2.25 -5.90 22.29
N GLY A 195 1.78 -5.87 21.04
CA GLY A 195 0.39 -6.13 20.69
C GLY A 195 -0.03 -7.57 20.96
N LYS A 196 -1.33 -7.85 20.85
CA LYS A 196 -1.87 -9.20 21.07
C LYS A 196 -1.39 -10.15 19.97
N LEU A 197 -0.84 -11.29 20.35
CA LEU A 197 -0.56 -12.37 19.41
C LEU A 197 -1.81 -13.22 19.23
N ILE A 198 -2.32 -13.28 18.00
CA ILE A 198 -3.52 -14.02 17.63
C ILE A 198 -3.08 -15.27 16.87
N LYS A 199 -3.19 -16.43 17.53
CA LYS A 199 -2.81 -17.73 16.95
C LYS A 199 -3.95 -18.30 16.11
N THR A 200 -3.63 -18.83 14.94
CA THR A 200 -4.57 -19.46 14.00
C THR A 200 -3.81 -20.46 13.09
N ASP A 201 -4.43 -21.02 12.05
CA ASP A 201 -3.74 -21.73 10.97
C ASP A 201 -3.27 -20.80 9.84
N ALA A 202 -2.30 -21.27 9.04
CA ALA A 202 -1.70 -20.49 7.95
C ALA A 202 -2.73 -19.97 6.94
N THR A 203 -3.67 -20.80 6.49
CA THR A 203 -4.66 -20.41 5.47
C THR A 203 -5.59 -19.32 5.98
N THR A 204 -6.02 -19.43 7.24
CA THR A 204 -6.81 -18.37 7.89
C THR A 204 -6.01 -17.08 8.01
N ALA A 205 -4.71 -17.15 8.37
CA ALA A 205 -3.87 -15.95 8.44
C ALA A 205 -3.74 -15.24 7.08
N GLU A 206 -3.54 -16.01 6.00
CA GLU A 206 -3.48 -15.48 4.64
C GLU A 206 -4.80 -14.82 4.26
N LEU A 207 -5.92 -15.50 4.52
CA LEU A 207 -7.25 -14.99 4.20
C LEU A 207 -7.60 -13.71 4.95
N VAL A 208 -7.29 -13.61 6.25
CA VAL A 208 -7.58 -12.39 7.03
C VAL A 208 -6.92 -11.16 6.40
N LYS A 209 -5.67 -11.27 5.95
CA LYS A 209 -4.96 -10.16 5.30
C LYS A 209 -5.66 -9.70 4.02
N ILE A 210 -6.13 -10.64 3.20
CA ILE A 210 -6.85 -10.34 1.97
C ILE A 210 -8.26 -9.80 2.26
N MET A 211 -8.93 -10.33 3.28
CA MET A 211 -10.26 -9.88 3.72
C MET A 211 -10.25 -8.42 4.17
N GLU A 212 -9.23 -7.99 4.91
CA GLU A 212 -9.11 -6.59 5.36
C GLU A 212 -9.04 -5.61 4.19
N ASN A 213 -8.23 -5.92 3.17
CA ASN A 213 -8.09 -5.08 1.98
C ASN A 213 -9.33 -5.15 1.08
N THR A 214 -9.97 -6.31 0.98
CA THR A 214 -11.24 -6.49 0.26
C THR A 214 -12.38 -5.72 0.92
N TYR A 215 -12.47 -5.73 2.25
CA TYR A 215 -13.42 -4.91 3.00
C TYR A 215 -13.24 -3.43 2.65
N ARG A 216 -12.00 -2.94 2.60
CA ARG A 216 -11.72 -1.54 2.25
C ARG A 216 -12.10 -1.22 0.81
N ASP A 217 -11.72 -2.07 -0.14
CA ASP A 217 -12.01 -1.90 -1.57
C ASP A 217 -13.52 -1.84 -1.85
N VAL A 218 -14.28 -2.82 -1.33
CA VAL A 218 -15.74 -2.91 -1.49
C VAL A 218 -16.45 -1.71 -0.86
N ASN A 219 -16.03 -1.26 0.33
CA ASN A 219 -16.66 -0.10 0.96
C ASN A 219 -16.31 1.22 0.26
N ILE A 220 -15.11 1.33 -0.34
CA ILE A 220 -14.78 2.48 -1.20
C ILE A 220 -15.61 2.45 -2.48
N ALA A 221 -15.82 1.27 -3.09
CA ALA A 221 -16.69 1.11 -4.25
C ALA A 221 -18.13 1.55 -3.94
N LEU A 222 -18.67 1.13 -2.79
CA LEU A 222 -19.98 1.57 -2.32
C LEU A 222 -20.03 3.11 -2.19
N ALA A 223 -19.03 3.73 -1.57
CA ALA A 223 -18.97 5.18 -1.43
C ALA A 223 -18.89 5.89 -2.79
N ASN A 224 -18.11 5.36 -3.73
CA ASN A 224 -17.96 5.87 -5.08
C ASN A 224 -19.27 5.77 -5.88
N GLU A 225 -19.99 4.66 -5.79
CA GLU A 225 -21.28 4.47 -6.44
C GLU A 225 -22.34 5.43 -5.87
N LEU A 226 -22.39 5.55 -4.54
CA LEU A 226 -23.26 6.53 -3.87
C LEU A 226 -22.91 7.97 -4.26
N ALA A 227 -21.63 8.30 -4.46
CA ALA A 227 -21.22 9.62 -4.94
C ALA A 227 -21.77 9.92 -6.35
N LYS A 228 -21.70 8.95 -7.27
CA LYS A 228 -22.30 9.09 -8.62
C LYS A 228 -23.80 9.33 -8.54
N TYR A 229 -24.51 8.58 -7.69
CA TYR A 229 -25.95 8.71 -7.52
C TYR A 229 -26.33 10.04 -6.86
N ALA A 230 -25.68 10.40 -5.75
CA ALA A 230 -25.92 11.65 -5.01
C ALA A 230 -25.78 12.89 -5.92
N GLU A 231 -24.79 12.90 -6.82
CA GLU A 231 -24.62 13.97 -7.79
C GLU A 231 -25.82 14.11 -8.75
N SER A 232 -26.42 12.99 -9.18
CA SER A 232 -27.58 12.99 -10.08
C SER A 232 -28.84 13.60 -9.46
N ILE A 233 -28.97 13.53 -8.12
CA ILE A 233 -30.10 14.05 -7.35
C ILE A 233 -29.78 15.35 -6.60
N GLY A 234 -28.54 15.86 -6.71
CA GLY A 234 -28.12 17.11 -6.08
C GLY A 234 -27.87 17.03 -4.57
N VAL A 235 -27.59 15.84 -4.03
CA VAL A 235 -27.23 15.62 -2.62
C VAL A 235 -25.71 15.74 -2.45
N ASN A 236 -25.25 16.39 -1.38
CA ASN A 236 -23.84 16.37 -1.00
C ASN A 236 -23.49 15.04 -0.34
N ILE A 237 -22.79 14.15 -1.07
CA ILE A 237 -22.44 12.82 -0.56
C ILE A 237 -21.60 12.86 0.71
N TRP A 238 -20.72 13.86 0.87
CA TRP A 238 -19.80 13.93 2.00
C TRP A 238 -20.54 14.20 3.31
N GLU A 239 -21.48 15.15 3.29
CA GLU A 239 -22.39 15.44 4.41
C GLU A 239 -23.32 14.26 4.69
N ALA A 240 -23.82 13.59 3.65
CA ALA A 240 -24.69 12.43 3.80
C ALA A 240 -23.95 11.24 4.47
N ILE A 241 -22.70 10.99 4.08
CA ILE A 241 -21.83 9.99 4.71
C ILE A 241 -21.57 10.36 6.18
N ASP A 242 -21.27 11.62 6.47
CA ASP A 242 -21.06 12.09 7.86
C ASP A 242 -22.30 11.88 8.72
N ALA A 243 -23.49 12.14 8.17
CA ALA A 243 -24.75 11.90 8.86
C ALA A 243 -25.02 10.40 9.06
N ALA A 244 -24.80 9.57 8.04
CA ALA A 244 -25.02 8.13 8.10
C ALA A 244 -24.09 7.44 9.11
N ASN A 245 -22.82 7.85 9.16
CA ASN A 245 -21.81 7.31 10.06
C ASN A 245 -22.03 7.71 11.53
N LYS A 246 -23.01 8.56 11.85
CA LYS A 246 -23.46 8.76 13.25
C LYS A 246 -24.16 7.52 13.81
N HIS A 247 -24.65 6.62 12.95
CA HIS A 247 -25.22 5.36 13.40
C HIS A 247 -24.10 4.35 13.76
N PRO A 248 -24.13 3.71 14.94
CA PRO A 248 -22.99 2.98 15.51
C PRO A 248 -22.54 1.72 14.75
N ARG A 249 -23.32 1.28 13.77
CA ARG A 249 -23.03 0.09 12.93
C ARG A 249 -22.78 0.45 11.47
N VAL A 250 -22.69 1.75 11.15
CA VAL A 250 -22.50 2.25 9.78
C VAL A 250 -21.17 2.96 9.73
N ASN A 251 -20.32 2.53 8.80
CA ASN A 251 -19.02 3.14 8.53
C ASN A 251 -18.77 3.17 7.02
N ILE A 252 -19.49 4.05 6.33
CA ILE A 252 -19.30 4.28 4.89
C ILE A 252 -17.98 5.00 4.69
N HIS A 253 -17.15 4.44 3.79
CA HIS A 253 -15.85 5.01 3.45
C HIS A 253 -16.00 6.31 2.64
N ARG A 254 -14.88 7.00 2.40
CA ARG A 254 -14.89 8.21 1.57
C ARG A 254 -14.78 7.87 0.08
N PRO A 255 -15.55 8.54 -0.79
CA PRO A 255 -15.35 8.43 -2.23
C PRO A 255 -14.04 9.14 -2.64
N GLY A 256 -13.60 8.88 -3.87
CA GLY A 256 -12.39 9.50 -4.40
C GLY A 256 -12.25 9.31 -5.91
N PRO A 257 -11.12 9.75 -6.49
CA PRO A 257 -10.87 9.64 -7.93
C PRO A 257 -10.63 8.20 -8.41
N GLY A 258 -10.51 7.25 -7.48
CA GLY A 258 -10.29 5.84 -7.71
C GLY A 258 -9.62 5.20 -6.49
N VAL A 259 -9.15 3.97 -6.66
CA VAL A 259 -8.40 3.23 -5.65
C VAL A 259 -7.07 2.81 -6.26
N GLY A 260 -5.97 3.13 -5.57
CA GLY A 260 -4.64 2.80 -6.04
C GLY A 260 -3.76 2.12 -5.00
N GLY A 261 -2.47 2.02 -5.34
CA GLY A 261 -1.46 1.33 -4.54
C GLY A 261 -1.44 -0.18 -4.78
N GLU A 262 -0.50 -0.86 -4.12
CA GLU A 262 -0.22 -2.29 -4.34
C GLU A 262 -1.00 -3.23 -3.42
N CYS A 263 -1.81 -2.69 -2.50
CA CYS A 263 -2.59 -3.51 -1.56
C CYS A 263 -4.08 -3.50 -1.91
N ILE A 264 -4.76 -2.37 -1.69
CA ILE A 264 -6.24 -2.30 -1.84
C ILE A 264 -6.65 -2.57 -3.30
N ALA A 265 -5.87 -2.08 -4.27
CA ALA A 265 -6.19 -2.26 -5.68
C ALA A 265 -5.87 -3.66 -6.23
N VAL A 266 -5.16 -4.49 -5.45
CA VAL A 266 -4.52 -5.70 -5.94
C VAL A 266 -4.94 -6.94 -5.14
N ASP A 267 -4.83 -6.89 -3.81
CA ASP A 267 -5.12 -8.02 -2.93
C ASP A 267 -6.52 -8.65 -3.17
N PRO A 268 -7.60 -7.87 -3.40
CA PRO A 268 -8.91 -8.46 -3.71
C PRO A 268 -8.93 -9.29 -5.01
N LEU A 269 -8.03 -9.01 -5.96
CA LEU A 269 -7.94 -9.74 -7.23
C LEU A 269 -7.47 -11.19 -7.01
N PHE A 270 -6.70 -11.47 -5.96
CA PHE A 270 -6.33 -12.84 -5.58
C PHE A 270 -7.56 -13.70 -5.25
N LEU A 271 -8.66 -13.08 -4.79
CA LEU A 271 -9.92 -13.78 -4.57
C LEU A 271 -10.70 -14.03 -5.87
N LEU A 272 -10.45 -13.26 -6.93
CA LEU A 272 -11.13 -13.44 -8.22
C LEU A 272 -10.54 -14.60 -9.03
N ASN A 273 -9.27 -14.93 -8.80
CA ASN A 273 -8.58 -16.02 -9.46
C ASN A 273 -8.61 -17.30 -8.62
N ASN A 274 -9.82 -17.84 -8.44
CA ASN A 274 -10.04 -19.12 -7.77
C ASN A 274 -11.14 -19.92 -8.49
N ASP A 275 -11.01 -21.24 -8.53
CA ASP A 275 -11.99 -22.13 -9.19
C ASP A 275 -13.06 -22.68 -8.23
N LYS A 276 -13.06 -22.24 -6.96
CA LYS A 276 -13.92 -22.80 -5.91
C LYS A 276 -15.24 -22.05 -5.79
N VAL A 277 -15.20 -20.71 -5.86
CA VAL A 277 -16.34 -19.83 -5.60
C VAL A 277 -16.24 -18.58 -6.47
N ASP A 278 -17.33 -18.22 -7.16
CA ASP A 278 -17.42 -16.92 -7.83
C ASP A 278 -17.63 -15.79 -6.82
N MET A 279 -16.97 -14.66 -7.07
CA MET A 279 -16.90 -13.52 -6.17
C MET A 279 -17.49 -12.25 -6.82
N PRO A 280 -18.80 -12.24 -7.16
CA PRO A 280 -19.41 -11.18 -7.95
C PRO A 280 -19.36 -9.81 -7.28
N LEU A 281 -19.47 -9.76 -5.94
CA LEU A 281 -19.37 -8.50 -5.18
C LEU A 281 -17.98 -7.87 -5.31
N VAL A 282 -16.92 -8.67 -5.22
CA VAL A 282 -15.53 -8.20 -5.35
C VAL A 282 -15.29 -7.72 -6.78
N ARG A 283 -15.77 -8.46 -7.78
CA ARG A 283 -15.66 -8.07 -9.21
C ARG A 283 -16.38 -6.75 -9.47
N ALA A 284 -17.60 -6.60 -8.96
CA ALA A 284 -18.37 -5.37 -9.08
C ALA A 284 -17.67 -4.19 -8.40
N ALA A 285 -17.12 -4.38 -7.19
CA ALA A 285 -16.37 -3.36 -6.49
C ALA A 285 -15.16 -2.86 -7.29
N ARG A 286 -14.38 -3.78 -7.87
CA ARG A 286 -13.26 -3.43 -8.77
C ARG A 286 -13.73 -2.65 -9.98
N SER A 287 -14.75 -3.13 -10.69
CA SER A 287 -15.31 -2.42 -11.84
C SER A 287 -15.80 -1.00 -11.49
N VAL A 288 -16.42 -0.82 -10.32
CA VAL A 288 -16.83 0.51 -9.83
C VAL A 288 -15.62 1.38 -9.57
N ASN A 289 -14.61 0.89 -8.85
CA ASN A 289 -13.40 1.65 -8.51
C ASN A 289 -12.57 2.01 -9.76
N ASP A 290 -12.39 1.07 -10.69
CA ASP A 290 -11.64 1.26 -11.95
C ASP A 290 -12.36 2.23 -12.89
N SER A 291 -13.68 2.40 -12.75
CA SER A 291 -14.44 3.38 -13.53
C SER A 291 -14.36 4.83 -13.00
N MET A 292 -13.82 5.04 -11.79
CA MET A 292 -13.78 6.38 -11.17
C MET A 292 -12.87 7.38 -11.90
N PRO A 293 -11.68 7.01 -12.41
CA PRO A 293 -10.90 7.90 -13.27
C PRO A 293 -11.70 8.47 -14.44
N GLN A 294 -12.45 7.61 -15.15
CA GLN A 294 -13.31 8.04 -16.25
C GLN A 294 -14.46 8.94 -15.77
N PHE A 295 -15.06 8.64 -14.61
CA PHE A 295 -16.09 9.49 -14.02
C PHE A 295 -15.55 10.91 -13.68
N VAL A 296 -14.34 11.00 -13.11
CA VAL A 296 -13.67 12.28 -12.84
C VAL A 296 -13.42 13.06 -14.13
N VAL A 297 -12.91 12.42 -15.18
CA VAL A 297 -12.71 13.08 -16.49
C VAL A 297 -14.03 13.57 -17.08
N ASN A 298 -15.10 12.76 -17.04
CA ASN A 298 -16.41 13.20 -17.52
C ASN A 298 -16.93 14.42 -16.75
N LYS A 299 -16.64 14.50 -15.44
CA LYS A 299 -17.01 15.65 -14.62
C LYS A 299 -16.15 16.87 -14.94
N ILE A 300 -14.85 16.71 -15.18
CA ILE A 300 -13.97 17.76 -15.70
C ILE A 300 -14.54 18.35 -17.01
N GLU A 301 -14.92 17.51 -17.98
CA GLU A 301 -15.52 17.95 -19.24
C GLU A 301 -16.80 18.75 -19.02
N LYS A 302 -17.69 18.30 -18.13
CA LYS A 302 -18.92 19.02 -17.75
C LYS A 302 -18.64 20.37 -17.09
N ILE A 303 -17.58 20.49 -16.30
CA ILE A 303 -17.19 21.75 -15.68
C ILE A 303 -16.67 22.72 -16.75
N LEU A 304 -15.83 22.22 -17.65
CA LEU A 304 -15.19 23.02 -18.69
C LEU A 304 -16.16 23.47 -19.78
N SER A 305 -17.17 22.65 -20.12
CA SER A 305 -18.19 23.02 -21.11
C SER A 305 -18.99 24.26 -20.71
N LYS A 306 -19.13 24.53 -19.41
CA LYS A 306 -19.75 25.76 -18.88
C LYS A 306 -18.87 27.01 -19.02
N SER A 307 -17.57 26.85 -19.27
CA SER A 307 -16.62 27.98 -19.35
C SER A 307 -16.54 28.64 -20.73
N GLY A 308 -17.01 27.94 -21.79
CA GLY A 308 -16.93 28.42 -23.18
C GLY A 308 -15.52 28.43 -23.78
N GLN A 309 -14.51 27.95 -23.06
CA GLN A 309 -13.13 27.93 -23.53
C GLN A 309 -12.91 26.84 -24.60
N LYS A 310 -12.39 27.24 -25.77
CA LYS A 310 -12.14 26.32 -26.89
C LYS A 310 -11.01 25.32 -26.64
N GLN A 311 -10.00 25.72 -25.87
CA GLN A 311 -8.86 24.89 -25.48
C GLN A 311 -8.56 25.13 -24.00
N PRO A 312 -9.30 24.49 -23.09
CA PRO A 312 -9.04 24.64 -21.67
C PRO A 312 -7.68 24.04 -21.30
N MET A 313 -7.09 24.56 -20.23
CA MET A 313 -5.89 24.01 -19.59
C MET A 313 -6.27 23.52 -18.18
N ILE A 314 -5.97 22.26 -17.87
CA ILE A 314 -6.25 21.67 -16.57
C ILE A 314 -4.95 21.62 -15.75
N ALA A 315 -5.01 22.04 -14.48
CA ALA A 315 -3.96 21.77 -13.51
C ALA A 315 -4.36 20.54 -12.68
N LEU A 316 -3.65 19.42 -12.82
CA LEU A 316 -3.84 18.23 -11.99
C LEU A 316 -2.89 18.28 -10.80
N LEU A 317 -3.44 18.26 -9.59
CA LEU A 317 -2.70 18.38 -8.35
C LEU A 317 -2.70 17.01 -7.64
N GLY A 318 -1.58 16.31 -7.71
CA GLY A 318 -1.36 14.99 -7.13
C GLY A 318 -1.29 13.86 -8.17
N LEU A 319 -0.25 13.04 -8.08
CA LEU A 319 0.08 11.88 -8.93
C LEU A 319 0.34 10.61 -8.12
N SER A 320 0.75 10.71 -6.85
CA SER A 320 0.88 9.55 -5.96
C SER A 320 -0.49 8.91 -5.69
N PHE A 321 -0.52 7.65 -5.23
CA PHE A 321 -1.79 7.00 -4.91
C PHE A 321 -2.35 7.41 -3.53
N LYS A 322 -1.50 7.98 -2.66
CA LYS A 322 -1.82 8.40 -1.29
C LYS A 322 -1.12 9.73 -0.97
N ALA A 323 -1.71 10.51 -0.06
CA ALA A 323 -1.11 11.71 0.47
C ALA A 323 0.28 11.47 1.08
N ASN A 324 1.17 12.44 0.87
CA ASN A 324 2.50 12.61 1.45
C ASN A 324 3.45 11.41 1.23
N VAL A 325 3.26 10.65 0.14
CA VAL A 325 4.17 9.59 -0.29
C VAL A 325 4.55 9.77 -1.76
N SER A 326 5.72 9.27 -2.16
CA SER A 326 6.22 9.35 -3.54
C SER A 326 5.68 8.25 -4.47
N ASP A 327 5.01 7.24 -3.92
CA ASP A 327 4.59 6.07 -4.68
C ASP A 327 3.38 6.38 -5.57
N SER A 328 3.59 6.25 -6.88
CA SER A 328 2.60 6.49 -7.93
C SER A 328 2.24 5.20 -8.68
N ARG A 329 2.61 4.02 -8.18
CA ARG A 329 2.20 2.74 -8.77
C ARG A 329 0.71 2.53 -8.58
N ASN A 330 0.05 2.04 -9.64
CA ASN A 330 -1.41 1.87 -9.71
C ASN A 330 -2.19 3.12 -9.25
N SER A 331 -1.68 4.33 -9.50
CA SER A 331 -2.33 5.56 -9.06
C SER A 331 -3.49 5.94 -9.99
N PRO A 332 -4.70 6.21 -9.48
CA PRO A 332 -5.82 6.65 -10.30
C PRO A 332 -5.57 8.00 -10.98
N SER A 333 -4.65 8.82 -10.45
CA SER A 333 -4.24 10.06 -11.11
C SER A 333 -3.55 9.80 -12.44
N LYS A 334 -2.78 8.70 -12.57
CA LYS A 334 -2.15 8.32 -13.84
C LYS A 334 -3.18 7.89 -14.87
N ASP A 335 -4.22 7.18 -14.44
CA ASP A 335 -5.32 6.77 -15.32
C ASP A 335 -6.10 7.99 -15.82
N ILE A 336 -6.34 8.98 -14.96
CA ILE A 336 -6.93 10.27 -15.34
C ILE A 336 -6.06 10.97 -16.39
N CYS A 337 -4.74 11.08 -16.17
CA CYS A 337 -3.80 11.64 -17.13
C CYS A 337 -3.87 10.90 -18.48
N HIS A 338 -3.88 9.57 -18.45
CA HIS A 338 -3.95 8.74 -19.65
C HIS A 338 -5.24 8.97 -20.44
N ILE A 339 -6.39 9.02 -19.77
CA ILE A 339 -7.69 9.29 -20.41
C ILE A 339 -7.72 10.71 -21.03
N LEU A 340 -7.12 11.70 -20.35
CA LEU A 340 -7.00 13.06 -20.89
C LEU A 340 -6.10 13.12 -22.12
N ASP A 341 -4.97 12.39 -22.11
CA ASP A 341 -4.07 12.26 -23.26
C ASP A 341 -4.78 11.62 -24.46
N GLN A 342 -5.53 10.53 -24.24
CA GLN A 342 -6.33 9.87 -25.29
C GLN A 342 -7.40 10.80 -25.90
N LYS A 343 -7.98 11.69 -25.09
CA LYS A 343 -8.97 12.67 -25.54
C LYS A 343 -8.36 13.94 -26.13
N GLY A 344 -7.03 14.11 -26.08
CA GLY A 344 -6.34 15.33 -26.51
C GLY A 344 -6.67 16.56 -25.66
N ILE A 345 -7.08 16.37 -24.40
CA ILE A 345 -7.38 17.46 -23.47
C ILE A 345 -6.08 17.89 -22.79
N ARG A 346 -5.77 19.20 -22.84
CA ARG A 346 -4.52 19.72 -22.30
C ARG A 346 -4.54 19.78 -20.77
N TYR A 347 -3.49 19.25 -20.17
CA TYR A 347 -3.26 19.37 -18.74
C TYR A 347 -1.77 19.61 -18.42
N LYS A 348 -1.53 20.08 -17.21
CA LYS A 348 -0.24 20.04 -16.51
C LYS A 348 -0.45 19.36 -15.18
N ALA A 349 0.44 18.44 -14.82
CA ALA A 349 0.36 17.72 -13.56
C ALA A 349 1.48 18.15 -12.62
N TYR A 350 1.18 18.27 -11.33
CA TYR A 350 2.18 18.53 -10.31
C TYR A 350 1.91 17.66 -9.09
N ASP A 351 2.98 17.06 -8.57
CA ASP A 351 3.00 16.36 -7.30
C ASP A 351 4.33 16.67 -6.61
N PRO A 352 4.32 17.16 -5.35
CA PRO A 352 5.55 17.50 -4.62
C PRO A 352 6.37 16.28 -4.19
N HIS A 353 5.78 15.09 -4.15
CA HIS A 353 6.37 13.86 -3.62
C HIS A 353 6.70 12.85 -4.71
N ALA A 354 5.88 12.76 -5.77
CA ALA A 354 6.08 11.79 -6.84
C ALA A 354 7.35 12.06 -7.66
N ALA A 355 7.97 11.00 -8.17
CA ALA A 355 9.17 11.11 -9.01
C ALA A 355 8.90 11.97 -10.25
N LYS A 356 9.92 12.69 -10.73
CA LYS A 356 9.84 13.44 -11.99
C LYS A 356 9.62 12.49 -13.17
N GLY A 357 8.82 12.91 -14.15
CA GLY A 357 8.53 12.10 -15.34
C GLY A 357 7.56 10.94 -15.07
N THR A 358 6.82 10.97 -13.96
CA THR A 358 5.72 10.02 -13.68
C THR A 358 4.65 10.06 -14.78
N VAL A 359 4.42 11.24 -15.36
CA VAL A 359 3.58 11.46 -16.55
C VAL A 359 4.25 12.50 -17.48
N ASN A 360 3.91 12.48 -18.77
CA ASN A 360 4.54 13.32 -19.79
C ASN A 360 4.40 14.82 -19.51
N ASN A 361 3.23 15.27 -19.02
CA ASN A 361 2.94 16.68 -18.76
C ASN A 361 3.19 17.08 -17.30
N GLN A 362 4.09 16.39 -16.59
CA GLN A 362 4.47 16.75 -15.23
C GLN A 362 5.37 17.99 -15.23
N VAL A 363 5.07 18.95 -14.36
CA VAL A 363 5.86 20.17 -14.15
C VAL A 363 6.55 20.16 -12.79
N ASP A 364 7.56 21.02 -12.63
CA ASP A 364 8.43 21.02 -11.44
C ASP A 364 7.84 21.71 -10.21
N ASN A 365 6.85 22.59 -10.38
CA ASN A 365 6.26 23.34 -9.28
C ASN A 365 4.77 23.64 -9.48
N LEU A 366 4.10 23.93 -8.35
CA LEU A 366 2.68 24.23 -8.30
C LEU A 366 2.27 25.41 -9.18
N MET A 367 3.07 26.48 -9.20
CA MET A 367 2.76 27.69 -9.96
C MET A 367 2.74 27.42 -11.46
N ASP A 368 3.67 26.62 -11.97
CA ASP A 368 3.71 26.24 -13.38
C ASP A 368 2.51 25.39 -13.79
N ALA A 369 2.01 24.53 -12.90
CA ALA A 369 0.80 23.75 -13.14
C ALA A 369 -0.42 24.66 -13.24
N LEU A 370 -0.55 25.61 -12.31
CA LEU A 370 -1.66 26.56 -12.24
C LEU A 370 -1.62 27.65 -13.32
N LYS A 371 -0.43 27.97 -13.86
CA LYS A 371 -0.23 29.06 -14.82
C LYS A 371 -1.09 28.88 -16.07
N GLY A 372 -2.09 29.76 -16.20
CA GLY A 372 -3.04 29.79 -17.31
C GLY A 372 -4.11 28.70 -17.26
N ALA A 373 -4.24 27.99 -16.13
CA ALA A 373 -5.25 26.94 -15.95
C ALA A 373 -6.67 27.53 -15.87
N ASP A 374 -7.63 26.80 -16.43
CA ASP A 374 -9.07 27.09 -16.31
C ASP A 374 -9.75 26.27 -15.22
N LEU A 375 -9.11 25.17 -14.83
CA LEU A 375 -9.58 24.26 -13.80
C LEU A 375 -8.38 23.68 -13.07
N ALA A 376 -8.33 23.84 -11.75
CA ALA A 376 -7.47 23.05 -10.89
C ALA A 376 -8.25 21.83 -10.38
N VAL A 377 -7.65 20.64 -10.40
CA VAL A 377 -8.25 19.40 -9.92
C VAL A 377 -7.35 18.82 -8.85
N VAL A 378 -7.86 18.71 -7.62
CA VAL A 378 -7.14 18.05 -6.53
C VAL A 378 -7.47 16.57 -6.57
N LEU A 379 -6.46 15.75 -6.90
CA LEU A 379 -6.55 14.30 -7.00
C LEU A 379 -6.02 13.57 -5.76
N VAL A 380 -5.07 14.20 -5.06
CA VAL A 380 -4.47 13.66 -3.83
C VAL A 380 -4.54 14.72 -2.74
N ASP A 381 -4.78 14.31 -1.51
CA ASP A 381 -4.91 15.15 -0.32
C ASP A 381 -3.56 15.45 0.37
N HIS A 382 -2.55 15.85 -0.41
CA HIS A 382 -1.23 16.24 0.11
C HIS A 382 -1.32 17.48 1.00
N ASP A 383 -0.54 17.51 2.08
CA ASP A 383 -0.44 18.65 3.00
C ASP A 383 -0.10 19.96 2.25
N ASP A 384 0.74 19.88 1.23
CA ASP A 384 1.11 20.98 0.34
C ASP A 384 -0.11 21.65 -0.30
N PHE A 385 -1.11 20.86 -0.67
CA PHE A 385 -2.33 21.35 -1.30
C PHE A 385 -3.32 21.91 -0.29
N LEU A 386 -3.38 21.36 0.92
CA LEU A 386 -4.19 21.89 2.02
C LEU A 386 -3.69 23.26 2.49
N ARG A 387 -2.39 23.55 2.32
CA ARG A 387 -1.77 24.83 2.70
C ARG A 387 -1.80 25.90 1.61
N MET A 388 -2.41 25.61 0.45
CA MET A 388 -2.52 26.60 -0.63
C MET A 388 -3.34 27.82 -0.19
N CYS A 389 -2.80 29.02 -0.40
CA CYS A 389 -3.55 30.26 -0.21
C CYS A 389 -4.40 30.56 -1.46
N PRO A 390 -5.75 30.55 -1.37
CA PRO A 390 -6.62 30.76 -2.53
C PRO A 390 -6.36 32.10 -3.24
N LYS A 391 -6.10 33.17 -2.49
CA LYS A 391 -5.80 34.50 -3.06
C LYS A 391 -4.55 34.47 -3.95
N THR A 392 -3.52 33.74 -3.53
CA THR A 392 -2.26 33.62 -4.27
C THR A 392 -2.45 32.80 -5.54
N ILE A 393 -3.04 31.60 -5.43
CA ILE A 393 -3.17 30.70 -6.58
C ILE A 393 -4.12 31.26 -7.66
N LYS A 394 -5.12 32.08 -7.26
CA LYS A 394 -6.01 32.76 -8.20
C LYS A 394 -5.26 33.61 -9.22
N GLY A 395 -4.17 34.27 -8.81
CA GLY A 395 -3.37 35.13 -9.69
C GLY A 395 -2.62 34.39 -10.79
N PHE A 396 -2.44 33.07 -10.65
CA PHE A 396 -1.78 32.23 -11.66
C PHE A 396 -2.77 31.63 -12.67
N MET A 397 -4.04 31.48 -12.28
CA MET A 397 -5.05 30.83 -13.09
C MET A 397 -5.72 31.81 -14.05
N ARG A 398 -6.10 31.31 -15.24
CA ARG A 398 -6.93 32.05 -16.19
C ARG A 398 -8.38 32.13 -15.72
N THR A 399 -8.91 31.00 -15.22
CA THR A 399 -10.26 30.91 -14.68
C THR A 399 -10.19 30.28 -13.28
N PRO A 400 -10.71 30.95 -12.23
CA PRO A 400 -10.60 30.44 -10.86
C PRO A 400 -11.68 29.38 -10.58
N VAL A 401 -11.52 28.20 -11.17
CA VAL A 401 -12.35 27.02 -10.88
C VAL A 401 -11.50 25.95 -10.22
N ILE A 402 -11.97 25.39 -9.12
CA ILE A 402 -11.32 24.27 -8.47
C ILE A 402 -12.28 23.10 -8.30
N PHE A 403 -11.83 21.91 -8.63
CA PHE A 403 -12.54 20.66 -8.45
C PHE A 403 -11.78 19.78 -7.45
N ASP A 404 -12.38 19.61 -6.29
CA ASP A 404 -11.84 18.81 -5.20
C ASP A 404 -12.43 17.38 -5.25
N THR A 405 -11.58 16.39 -5.50
CA THR A 405 -11.99 14.97 -5.51
C THR A 405 -11.86 14.29 -4.15
N LYS A 406 -11.22 14.97 -3.19
CA LYS A 406 -10.83 14.41 -1.88
C LYS A 406 -11.53 15.08 -0.71
N ASN A 407 -12.27 16.17 -0.96
CA ASN A 407 -12.91 17.01 0.05
C ASN A 407 -11.92 17.49 1.13
N CYS A 408 -10.72 17.87 0.70
CA CYS A 408 -9.63 18.24 1.60
C CYS A 408 -9.45 19.75 1.73
N LEU A 409 -10.14 20.55 0.91
CA LEU A 409 -10.03 22.01 0.92
C LEU A 409 -11.14 22.68 1.73
N ASP A 410 -10.85 23.84 2.32
CA ASP A 410 -11.89 24.74 2.82
C ASP A 410 -12.57 25.47 1.64
N HIS A 411 -13.64 24.88 1.10
CA HIS A 411 -14.35 25.49 -0.03
C HIS A 411 -14.94 26.87 0.31
N SER A 412 -15.17 27.19 1.58
CA SER A 412 -15.61 28.53 1.98
C SER A 412 -14.52 29.56 1.70
N GLU A 413 -13.28 29.30 2.12
CA GLU A 413 -12.15 30.18 1.87
C GLU A 413 -11.93 30.42 0.36
N TYR A 414 -12.00 29.34 -0.43
CA TYR A 414 -11.89 29.43 -1.89
C TYR A 414 -13.00 30.27 -2.51
N ARG A 415 -14.26 30.09 -2.10
CA ARG A 415 -15.37 30.92 -2.56
C ARG A 415 -15.19 32.39 -2.18
N HIS A 416 -14.71 32.70 -0.98
CA HIS A 416 -14.40 34.08 -0.56
C HIS A 416 -13.27 34.71 -1.39
N ALA A 417 -12.29 33.92 -1.83
CA ALA A 417 -11.28 34.38 -2.78
C ALA A 417 -11.80 34.52 -4.22
N GLY A 418 -13.06 34.12 -4.49
CA GLY A 418 -13.72 34.23 -5.78
C GLY A 418 -13.50 33.02 -6.69
N PHE A 419 -13.25 31.84 -6.12
CA PHE A 419 -13.29 30.59 -6.88
C PHE A 419 -14.72 30.07 -7.03
N LYS A 420 -14.97 29.43 -8.17
CA LYS A 420 -16.03 28.43 -8.30
C LYS A 420 -15.51 27.10 -7.77
N THR A 421 -16.14 26.57 -6.73
CA THR A 421 -15.76 25.30 -6.10
C THR A 421 -16.67 24.17 -6.58
N CYS A 422 -16.06 23.07 -7.01
CA CYS A 422 -16.70 21.83 -7.40
C CYS A 422 -16.21 20.70 -6.50
N LEU A 423 -17.11 19.77 -6.16
CA LEU A 423 -16.82 18.65 -5.27
C LEU A 423 -17.27 17.34 -5.91
N LEU A 424 -16.48 16.28 -5.73
CA LEU A 424 -16.83 14.94 -6.22
C LEU A 424 -18.06 14.43 -5.47
N GLY A 425 -19.06 13.95 -6.19
CA GLY A 425 -20.31 13.49 -5.61
C GLY A 425 -21.23 14.62 -5.11
N TYR A 426 -21.01 15.85 -5.59
CA TYR A 426 -21.95 16.95 -5.41
C TYR A 426 -22.12 17.75 -6.72
N LYS A 427 -23.30 18.33 -6.91
CA LYS A 427 -23.62 19.08 -8.13
C LYS A 427 -22.79 20.36 -8.18
N CYS A 428 -22.04 20.56 -9.27
CA CYS A 428 -21.39 21.84 -9.54
C CYS A 428 -22.42 22.87 -9.97
N ASN A 429 -22.73 23.84 -9.11
CA ASN A 429 -23.57 25.00 -9.42
C ASN A 429 -22.94 25.82 -10.54
#